data_AF-A0A7X9BDK0-F1
#
_entry.id   AF-A0A7X9BDK0-F1
#
_cell.length_a   1.000
_cell.length_b   1.000
_cell.length_c   1.000
_cell.angle_alpha   90.00
_cell.angle_beta   90.00
_cell.angle_gamma   90.00
#
_symmetry.space_group_name_H-M   'P 1'
#
loop_
_entity.id
_entity.type
_entity.pdbx_description
1 polymer ?
#
loop_
_entity_poly.entity_id
_entity_poly.type
_entity_poly.pdbx_seq_one_letter_code
_entity_poly.pdbx_strand_id
1 'polypeptide(L)'
;MKYNKDNLKIFLSIILVVFLAIIFVNYKSISINNKYLSREIQKIKEERDSDYFQKKIECEKYITSIKKEVDQNNNFWSLNTSSFLFIFYSPRDNSCLYVTERFPDREFFIFNALTRSKITSFKFPEQHEEYKKFVLDYSDGEIRL
;
A
#
# COMPACT_ATOMS: atom_id res chain seq x y z
N MET A 1 22.54 -30.22 63.79
CA MET A 1 21.35 -30.50 62.95
C MET A 1 21.79 -31.19 61.67
N LYS A 2 21.49 -32.48 61.52
CA LYS A 2 21.79 -33.23 60.29
C LYS A 2 20.87 -32.69 59.18
N TYR A 3 21.42 -31.98 58.20
CA TYR A 3 20.70 -31.69 56.97
C TYR A 3 20.43 -33.02 56.27
N ASN A 4 19.15 -33.41 56.21
CA ASN A 4 18.74 -34.63 55.54
C ASN A 4 18.89 -34.40 54.04
N LYS A 5 19.93 -34.98 53.42
CA LYS A 5 20.26 -34.83 51.98
C LYS A 5 19.05 -35.10 51.07
N ASP A 6 18.12 -35.94 51.52
CA ASP A 6 16.92 -36.28 50.76
C ASP A 6 15.86 -35.16 50.79
N ASN A 7 15.73 -34.41 51.90
CA ASN A 7 14.85 -33.25 51.97
C ASN A 7 15.34 -32.10 51.06
N LEU A 8 16.66 -31.95 50.89
CA LEU A 8 17.25 -30.96 49.99
C LEU A 8 16.97 -31.29 48.52
N LYS A 9 17.06 -32.58 48.13
CA LYS A 9 16.74 -33.03 46.77
C LYS A 9 15.26 -32.83 46.44
N ILE A 10 14.36 -33.11 47.38
CA ILE A 10 12.92 -32.87 47.21
C ILE A 10 12.65 -31.38 47.02
N PHE A 11 13.28 -30.52 47.83
CA PHE A 11 13.11 -29.06 47.73
C PHE A 11 13.59 -28.51 46.37
N LEU A 12 14.75 -28.96 45.88
CA LEU A 12 15.27 -28.60 44.55
C LEU A 12 14.35 -29.08 43.42
N SER A 13 13.76 -30.29 43.55
CA SER A 13 12.80 -30.82 42.59
C SER A 13 11.53 -29.96 42.52
N ILE A 14 11.00 -29.52 43.66
CA ILE A 14 9.83 -28.64 43.71
C ILE A 14 10.13 -27.30 43.05
N ILE A 15 11.28 -26.69 43.33
CA ILE A 15 11.69 -25.42 42.70
C ILE A 15 11.77 -25.57 41.18
N LEU A 16 12.35 -26.66 40.68
CA LEU A 16 12.46 -26.92 39.25
C LEU A 16 11.08 -27.01 38.59
N VAL A 17 10.14 -27.72 39.21
CA VAL A 17 8.76 -27.85 38.71
C VAL A 17 8.05 -26.50 38.67
N VAL A 18 8.21 -25.68 39.71
CA VAL A 18 7.64 -24.32 39.75
C VAL A 18 8.25 -23.45 38.64
N PHE A 19 9.56 -23.53 38.42
CA PHE A 19 10.25 -22.77 37.38
C PHE A 19 9.76 -23.17 35.98
N LEU A 20 9.62 -24.47 35.72
CA LEU A 20 9.08 -24.99 34.46
C LEU A 20 7.62 -24.57 34.24
N ALA A 21 6.80 -24.57 35.29
CA ALA A 21 5.41 -24.11 35.21
C ALA A 21 5.31 -22.62 34.84
N ILE A 22 6.16 -21.77 35.45
CA ILE A 22 6.21 -20.33 35.13
C ILE A 22 6.61 -20.12 33.67
N ILE A 23 7.62 -20.84 33.16
CA ILE A 23 8.05 -20.74 31.76
C ILE A 23 6.91 -21.16 30.81
N PHE A 24 6.22 -22.27 31.11
CA PHE A 24 5.14 -22.78 30.26
C PHE A 24 3.95 -21.80 30.18
N VAL A 25 3.56 -21.19 31.31
CA VAL A 25 2.48 -20.19 31.35
C VAL A 25 2.84 -18.94 30.55
N ASN A 26 4.06 -18.44 30.70
CA ASN A 26 4.52 -17.27 29.94
C ASN A 26 4.60 -17.56 28.43
N TYR A 27 5.13 -18.72 28.04
CA TYR A 27 5.16 -19.11 26.63
C TYR A 27 3.77 -19.23 26.01
N LYS A 28 2.82 -19.83 26.74
CA LYS A 28 1.42 -19.93 26.31
C LYS A 28 0.76 -18.56 26.17
N SER A 29 1.01 -17.64 27.11
CA SER A 29 0.51 -16.26 27.05
C SER A 29 1.06 -15.49 25.85
N ILE A 30 2.37 -15.58 25.58
CA ILE A 30 3.02 -14.95 24.43
C ILE A 30 2.46 -15.51 23.11
N SER A 31 2.29 -16.84 23.01
CA SER A 31 1.72 -17.48 21.83
C SER A 31 0.30 -17.01 21.54
N ILE A 32 -0.52 -16.87 22.58
CA ILE A 32 -1.90 -16.37 22.46
C ILE A 32 -1.88 -14.91 22.01
N ASN A 33 -1.09 -14.04 22.63
CA ASN A 33 -0.99 -12.62 22.24
C ASN A 33 -0.52 -12.45 20.80
N ASN A 34 0.49 -13.20 20.36
CA ASN A 34 0.98 -13.14 18.97
C ASN A 34 -0.10 -13.56 17.97
N LYS A 35 -0.96 -14.53 18.33
CA LYS A 35 -2.07 -14.96 17.49
C LYS A 35 -3.20 -13.94 17.43
N TYR A 36 -3.45 -13.19 18.51
CA TYR A 36 -4.40 -12.07 18.49
C TYR A 36 -3.87 -10.93 17.64
N LEU A 37 -2.61 -10.54 17.85
CA LEU A 37 -1.96 -9.47 17.09
C LEU A 37 -1.91 -9.78 15.59
N SER A 38 -1.59 -11.02 15.20
CA SER A 38 -1.56 -11.40 13.78
C SER A 38 -2.94 -11.36 13.12
N ARG A 39 -4.00 -11.76 13.84
CA ARG A 39 -5.38 -11.66 13.36
C ARG A 39 -5.83 -10.21 13.22
N GLU A 40 -5.46 -9.35 14.15
CA GLU A 40 -5.80 -7.93 14.13
C GLU A 40 -5.10 -7.22 12.97
N ILE A 41 -3.80 -7.48 12.76
CA ILE A 41 -3.06 -7.00 11.60
C ILE A 41 -3.70 -7.48 10.28
N GLN A 42 -4.12 -8.75 10.23
CA GLN A 42 -4.79 -9.29 9.04
C GLN A 42 -6.13 -8.58 8.77
N LYS A 43 -6.95 -8.36 9.80
CA LYS A 43 -8.22 -7.62 9.65
C LYS A 43 -8.00 -6.20 9.16
N ILE A 44 -7.04 -5.48 9.74
CA ILE A 44 -6.71 -4.11 9.32
C ILE A 44 -6.25 -4.10 7.86
N LYS A 45 -5.47 -5.10 7.45
CA LYS A 45 -5.05 -5.24 6.06
C LYS A 45 -6.24 -5.48 5.13
N GLU A 46 -7.12 -6.41 5.47
CA GLU A 46 -8.33 -6.71 4.68
C GLU A 46 -9.27 -5.49 4.57
N GLU A 47 -9.46 -4.75 5.66
CA GLU A 47 -10.26 -3.51 5.67
C GLU A 47 -9.62 -2.43 4.78
N ARG A 48 -8.29 -2.25 4.86
CA ARG A 48 -7.56 -1.30 4.03
C ARG A 48 -7.64 -1.66 2.55
N ASP A 49 -7.47 -2.93 2.21
CA ASP A 49 -7.58 -3.43 0.85
C ASP A 49 -9.00 -3.23 0.31
N SER A 50 -10.02 -3.38 1.16
CA SER A 50 -11.42 -3.12 0.80
C SER A 50 -11.70 -1.63 0.53
N ASP A 51 -11.25 -0.72 1.41
CA ASP A 51 -11.38 0.74 1.20
C ASP A 51 -10.65 1.19 -0.07
N TYR A 52 -9.43 0.69 -0.27
CA TYR A 52 -8.63 0.97 -1.46
C TYR A 52 -9.37 0.54 -2.74
N PHE A 53 -9.92 -0.68 -2.74
CA PHE A 53 -10.69 -1.18 -3.88
C PHE A 53 -11.92 -0.33 -4.19
N GLN A 54 -12.65 0.11 -3.16
CA GLN A 54 -13.82 0.99 -3.35
C GLN A 54 -13.42 2.34 -3.95
N LYS A 55 -12.34 2.95 -3.46
CA LYS A 55 -11.84 4.23 -4.00
C LYS A 55 -11.31 4.10 -5.41
N LYS A 56 -10.69 2.96 -5.76
CA LYS A 56 -10.29 2.65 -7.13
C LYS A 56 -11.49 2.64 -8.08
N ILE A 57 -12.57 1.94 -7.70
CA ILE A 57 -13.84 1.95 -8.47
C ILE A 57 -14.40 3.38 -8.58
N GLU A 58 -14.31 4.17 -7.52
CA GLU A 58 -14.75 5.56 -7.56
C GLU A 58 -13.96 6.37 -8.61
N CYS A 59 -12.65 6.17 -8.70
CA CYS A 59 -11.82 6.84 -9.69
C CYS A 59 -12.22 6.51 -11.14
N GLU A 60 -12.66 5.29 -11.43
CA GLU A 60 -13.07 4.89 -12.77
C GLU A 60 -14.25 5.73 -13.31
N LYS A 61 -15.08 6.30 -12.43
CA LYS A 61 -16.19 7.18 -12.82
C LYS A 61 -15.72 8.43 -13.56
N TYR A 62 -14.49 8.89 -13.34
CA TYR A 62 -13.97 10.08 -13.99
C TYR A 62 -13.54 9.81 -15.43
N ILE A 63 -13.21 8.57 -15.81
CA ILE A 63 -12.55 8.21 -17.09
C ILE A 63 -13.23 8.86 -18.29
N THR A 64 -14.54 8.69 -18.44
CA THR A 64 -15.29 9.20 -19.61
C THR A 64 -15.20 10.72 -19.72
N SER A 65 -15.28 11.44 -18.60
CA SER A 65 -15.16 12.90 -18.59
C SER A 65 -13.76 13.35 -18.97
N ILE A 66 -12.73 12.67 -18.46
CA ILE A 66 -11.31 13.00 -18.72
C ILE A 66 -10.98 12.75 -20.19
N LYS A 67 -11.35 11.57 -20.72
CA LYS A 67 -11.11 11.23 -22.13
C LYS A 67 -11.71 12.26 -23.06
N LYS A 68 -12.97 12.63 -22.82
CA LYS A 68 -13.66 13.65 -23.61
C LYS A 68 -12.93 15.01 -23.55
N GLU A 69 -12.48 15.43 -22.38
CA GLU A 69 -11.74 16.69 -22.21
C GLU A 69 -10.39 16.67 -22.95
N VAL A 70 -9.64 15.57 -22.82
CA VAL A 70 -8.35 15.37 -23.50
C VAL A 70 -8.55 15.36 -25.02
N ASP A 71 -9.56 14.65 -25.51
CA ASP A 71 -9.89 14.59 -26.94
C ASP A 71 -10.37 15.93 -27.49
N GLN A 72 -11.12 16.72 -26.71
CA GLN A 72 -11.55 18.06 -27.11
C GLN A 72 -10.38 19.06 -27.19
N ASN A 73 -9.37 18.91 -26.34
CA ASN A 73 -8.17 19.74 -26.36
C ASN A 73 -7.24 19.40 -27.53
N ASN A 74 -7.39 18.22 -28.13
CA ASN A 74 -6.70 17.85 -29.36
C ASN A 74 -7.34 18.56 -30.55
N ASN A 75 -6.91 19.79 -30.82
CA ASN A 75 -7.30 20.49 -32.03
C ASN A 75 -6.83 19.70 -33.28
N PHE A 76 -7.71 19.57 -34.27
CA PHE A 76 -7.52 18.82 -35.52
C PHE A 76 -6.28 19.25 -36.35
N TRP A 77 -5.69 20.41 -36.02
CA TRP A 77 -4.51 20.98 -36.68
C TRP A 77 -3.25 21.03 -35.79
N SER A 78 -3.32 20.53 -34.56
CA SER A 78 -2.18 20.57 -33.63
C SER A 78 -1.27 19.36 -33.83
N LEU A 79 0.03 19.63 -34.01
CA LEU A 79 1.08 18.60 -33.98
C LEU A 79 1.28 18.02 -32.58
N ASN A 80 0.80 18.73 -31.55
CA ASN A 80 0.92 18.36 -30.15
C ASN A 80 -0.39 17.82 -29.60
N THR A 81 -0.63 16.53 -29.78
CA THR A 81 -1.80 15.83 -29.24
C THR A 81 -1.48 15.22 -27.89
N SER A 82 -2.43 15.33 -26.96
CA SER A 82 -2.39 14.65 -25.67
C SER A 82 -3.39 13.49 -25.66
N SER A 83 -2.99 12.33 -25.17
CA SER A 83 -3.83 11.13 -25.10
C SER A 83 -3.97 10.71 -23.64
N PHE A 84 -5.20 10.41 -23.22
CA PHE A 84 -5.43 9.78 -21.91
C PHE A 84 -4.87 8.36 -21.95
N LEU A 85 -4.12 7.97 -20.92
CA LEU A 85 -3.62 6.61 -20.76
C LEU A 85 -4.45 5.82 -19.75
N PHE A 86 -4.35 6.19 -18.48
CA PHE A 86 -5.03 5.51 -17.39
C PHE A 86 -5.29 6.45 -16.21
N ILE A 87 -6.15 5.99 -15.30
CA ILE A 87 -6.46 6.64 -14.01
C ILE A 87 -6.22 5.63 -12.89
N PHE A 88 -5.83 6.10 -11.72
CA PHE A 88 -5.65 5.27 -10.53
C PHE A 88 -5.96 6.07 -9.27
N TYR A 89 -6.30 5.36 -8.18
CA TYR A 89 -6.42 5.96 -6.87
C TYR A 89 -5.03 6.03 -6.23
N SER A 90 -4.67 7.20 -5.67
CA SER A 90 -3.45 7.37 -4.89
C SER A 90 -3.74 7.37 -3.40
N PRO A 91 -3.30 6.35 -2.64
CA PRO A 91 -3.43 6.34 -1.18
C PRO A 91 -2.61 7.44 -0.51
N ARG A 92 -1.49 7.82 -1.13
CA ARG A 92 -0.59 8.87 -0.64
C ARG A 92 -1.27 10.24 -0.62
N ASP A 93 -1.94 10.59 -1.71
CA ASP A 93 -2.64 11.86 -1.84
C ASP A 93 -4.13 11.77 -1.47
N ASN A 94 -4.61 10.56 -1.13
CA ASN A 94 -6.01 10.22 -0.93
C ASN A 94 -6.90 10.80 -2.05
N SER A 95 -6.46 10.66 -3.31
CA SER A 95 -7.14 11.25 -4.46
C SER A 95 -6.93 10.45 -5.75
N CYS A 96 -7.79 10.66 -6.74
CA CYS A 96 -7.69 10.03 -8.05
C CYS A 96 -6.73 10.80 -8.94
N LEU A 97 -5.74 10.11 -9.50
CA LEU A 97 -4.74 10.67 -10.40
C LEU A 97 -4.87 10.04 -11.79
N TYR A 98 -4.69 10.83 -12.85
CA TYR A 98 -4.67 10.32 -14.21
C TYR A 98 -3.44 10.74 -14.97
N VAL A 99 -3.06 9.91 -15.94
CA VAL A 99 -1.88 10.10 -16.78
C VAL A 99 -2.32 10.38 -18.21
N THR A 100 -1.70 11.40 -18.80
CA THR A 100 -1.79 11.66 -20.25
C THR A 100 -0.41 11.66 -20.88
N GLU A 101 -0.31 11.20 -22.11
CA GLU A 101 0.92 11.28 -22.91
C GLU A 101 0.76 12.36 -23.98
N ARG A 102 1.77 13.23 -24.15
CA ARG A 102 1.82 14.18 -25.27
C ARG A 102 2.76 13.67 -26.35
N PHE A 103 2.25 13.61 -27.57
CA PHE A 103 3.02 13.35 -28.79
C PHE A 103 3.43 14.66 -29.49
N PRO A 104 4.55 14.68 -30.25
CA PRO A 104 5.48 13.57 -30.51
C PRO A 104 6.54 13.38 -29.41
N ASP A 105 6.68 14.31 -28.48
CA ASP A 105 7.77 14.38 -27.50
C ASP A 105 7.75 13.26 -26.44
N ARG A 106 6.67 12.46 -26.38
CA ARG A 106 6.42 11.43 -25.37
C ARG A 106 6.59 11.95 -23.93
N GLU A 107 6.02 13.12 -23.67
CA GLU A 107 5.97 13.68 -22.31
C GLU A 107 4.74 13.15 -21.57
N PHE A 108 4.94 12.59 -20.39
CA PHE A 108 3.86 12.09 -19.53
C PHE A 108 3.48 13.17 -18.52
N PHE A 109 2.21 13.50 -18.44
CA PHE A 109 1.66 14.46 -17.50
C PHE A 109 0.73 13.76 -16.53
N ILE A 110 0.91 14.03 -15.23
CA ILE A 110 0.08 13.49 -14.17
C ILE A 110 -0.77 14.63 -13.63
N PHE A 111 -2.07 14.38 -13.52
CA PHE A 111 -3.04 15.34 -13.06
C PHE A 111 -3.90 14.77 -11.94
N ASN A 112 -4.42 15.65 -11.09
CA ASN A 112 -5.49 15.31 -10.18
C ASN A 112 -6.83 15.27 -10.96
N ALA A 113 -7.56 14.16 -10.86
CA ALA A 113 -8.82 13.94 -11.59
C ALA A 113 -9.95 14.87 -11.14
N LEU A 114 -9.96 15.26 -9.86
CA LEU A 114 -11.01 16.12 -9.29
C LEU A 114 -10.76 17.60 -9.62
N THR A 115 -9.55 18.09 -9.38
CA THR A 115 -9.22 19.52 -9.54
C THR A 115 -8.73 19.87 -10.94
N ARG A 116 -8.41 18.89 -11.78
CA ARG A 116 -7.80 19.06 -13.11
C ARG A 116 -6.42 19.73 -13.10
N SER A 117 -5.82 19.89 -11.92
CA SER A 117 -4.52 20.53 -11.79
C SER A 117 -3.39 19.55 -12.11
N LYS A 118 -2.41 20.01 -12.88
CA LYS A 118 -1.17 19.25 -13.13
C LYS A 118 -0.41 19.09 -11.82
N ILE A 119 -0.03 17.85 -11.50
CA ILE A 119 0.83 17.51 -10.37
C ILE A 119 2.29 17.52 -10.79
N THR A 120 2.62 16.81 -11.87
CA THR A 120 3.99 16.71 -12.38
C THR A 120 4.00 16.32 -13.87
N SER A 121 5.19 16.39 -14.50
CA SER A 121 5.42 15.80 -15.82
C SER A 121 6.80 15.17 -15.91
N PHE A 122 6.94 14.21 -16.82
CA PHE A 122 8.16 13.45 -17.07
C PHE A 122 8.44 13.39 -18.57
N LYS A 123 9.67 13.72 -18.96
CA LYS A 123 10.13 13.64 -20.35
C LYS A 123 10.86 12.34 -20.60
N PHE A 124 10.48 11.65 -21.66
CA PHE A 124 11.11 10.40 -22.05
C PHE A 124 12.10 10.62 -23.20
N PRO A 125 13.22 9.87 -23.20
CA PRO A 125 13.53 8.75 -22.31
C PRO A 125 14.20 9.11 -20.97
N GLU A 126 14.64 10.35 -20.77
CA GLU A 126 15.55 10.74 -19.68
C GLU A 126 14.98 10.46 -18.28
N GLN A 127 13.67 10.62 -18.10
CA GLN A 127 12.98 10.49 -16.81
C GLN A 127 12.11 9.24 -16.70
N HIS A 128 12.36 8.20 -17.51
CA HIS A 128 11.55 6.96 -17.49
C HIS A 128 11.54 6.29 -16.11
N GLU A 129 12.71 6.15 -15.48
CA GLU A 129 12.80 5.48 -14.17
C GLU A 129 12.16 6.32 -13.05
N GLU A 130 12.23 7.66 -13.15
CA GLU A 130 11.53 8.57 -12.23
C GLU A 130 10.01 8.44 -12.39
N TYR A 131 9.52 8.36 -13.63
CA TYR A 131 8.11 8.13 -13.94
C TYR A 131 7.63 6.79 -13.36
N LYS A 132 8.35 5.68 -13.62
CA LYS A 132 8.00 4.37 -13.06
C LYS A 132 7.92 4.41 -11.54
N LYS A 133 8.93 5.01 -10.90
CA LYS A 133 8.98 5.15 -9.45
C LYS A 133 7.79 5.97 -8.94
N PHE A 134 7.46 7.08 -9.60
CA PHE A 134 6.29 7.88 -9.24
C PHE A 134 5.00 7.06 -9.30
N VAL A 135 4.75 6.36 -10.40
CA VAL A 135 3.51 5.56 -10.54
C VAL A 135 3.44 4.50 -9.42
N LEU A 136 4.52 3.76 -9.18
CA LEU A 136 4.57 2.75 -8.10
C LEU A 136 4.33 3.34 -6.72
N ASP A 137 5.04 4.43 -6.38
CA ASP A 137 4.95 5.05 -5.05
C ASP A 137 3.54 5.62 -4.80
N TYR A 138 2.88 6.13 -5.84
CA TYR A 138 1.56 6.73 -5.72
C TYR A 138 0.42 5.75 -5.91
N SER A 139 0.63 4.57 -6.52
CA SER A 139 -0.38 3.51 -6.67
C SER A 139 -0.24 2.36 -5.67
N ASP A 140 0.58 2.53 -4.63
CA ASP A 140 0.90 1.51 -3.62
C ASP A 140 1.42 0.20 -4.25
N GLY A 141 2.24 0.34 -5.29
CA GLY A 141 2.86 -0.79 -6.00
C GLY A 141 1.95 -1.50 -7.01
N GLU A 142 0.67 -1.13 -7.15
CA GLU A 142 -0.17 -1.66 -8.22
C GLU A 142 0.09 -0.89 -9.52
N ILE A 143 0.98 -1.41 -10.37
CA ILE A 143 0.88 -1.17 -11.82
C ILE A 143 0.11 -2.34 -12.41
N ARG A 144 -1.18 -2.16 -12.66
CA ARG A 144 -1.90 -2.99 -13.63
C ARG A 144 -2.20 -2.13 -14.85
N LEU A 145 -1.41 -2.39 -15.90
CA LEU A 145 -1.71 -2.04 -17.30
C LEU A 145 -2.98 -2.78 -17.73
#